data_AF-A0A2K1EHC8-F1
#
_entry.id   AF-A0A2K1EHC8-F1
#
_cell.length_a   1.000
_cell.length_b   1.000
_cell.length_c   1.000
_cell.angle_alpha   90.00
_cell.angle_beta   90.00
_cell.angle_gamma   90.00
#
_symmetry.space_group_name_H-M   'P 1'
#
loop_
_entity.id
_entity.type
_entity.pdbx_description
1 polymer ?
#
loop_
_entity_poly.entity_id
_entity_poly.type
_entity_poly.pdbx_seq_one_letter_code
_entity_poly.pdbx_strand_id
1 'polypeptide(L)'
;MAEAAVWKATGRSGDHNGVNHVEYELLDSAQKRVSLAKTNVSSIEKDGVKIEPDDQETLWFSEVNTTKKYKFNVLTLAGTTYEAELNWTQPNPPKPEPTEWDTLIAEKITLAKGLGIMGVWNPKQGYKLTKEYSRISEIDKRLWELVK
;
A
#
# COMPACT_ATOMS: atom_id res chain seq x y z
N MET A 1 -18.54 27.66 7.14
CA MET A 1 -17.21 27.52 6.49
C MET A 1 -16.51 26.37 7.21
N ALA A 2 -15.77 25.52 6.49
CA ALA A 2 -14.98 24.48 7.16
C ALA A 2 -13.72 25.10 7.80
N GLU A 3 -13.38 24.63 8.99
CA GLU A 3 -12.14 24.97 9.70
C GLU A 3 -11.02 24.03 9.28
N ALA A 4 -9.80 24.57 9.16
CA ALA A 4 -8.64 23.75 8.88
C ALA A 4 -8.25 22.92 10.10
N ALA A 5 -7.91 21.66 9.88
CA ALA A 5 -7.36 20.76 10.89
C ALA A 5 -6.21 19.94 10.30
N VAL A 6 -5.42 19.33 11.18
CA VAL A 6 -4.26 18.50 10.80
C VAL A 6 -4.32 17.15 11.49
N TRP A 7 -3.93 16.10 10.76
CA TRP A 7 -3.75 14.78 11.33
C TRP A 7 -2.36 14.65 11.94
N LYS A 8 -2.30 14.14 13.17
CA LYS A 8 -1.04 13.83 13.85
C LYS A 8 -1.06 12.36 14.29
N ALA A 9 -0.02 11.62 13.93
CA ALA A 9 0.14 10.25 14.42
C ALA A 9 0.35 10.27 15.94
N THR A 10 -0.36 9.42 16.68
CA THR A 10 -0.19 9.31 18.14
C THR A 10 1.05 8.47 18.50
N GLY A 11 1.58 7.73 17.53
CA GLY A 11 2.65 6.75 17.70
C GLY A 11 2.14 5.36 18.11
N ARG A 12 0.82 5.19 18.27
CA ARG A 12 0.22 3.88 18.53
C ARG A 12 -0.13 3.16 17.22
N SER A 13 0.01 1.85 17.25
CA SER A 13 -0.47 0.93 16.23
C SER A 13 -1.10 -0.29 16.89
N GLY A 14 -2.02 -0.95 16.21
CA GLY A 14 -2.74 -2.10 16.72
C GLY A 14 -3.18 -3.05 15.62
N ASP A 15 -3.05 -4.35 15.89
CA ASP A 15 -3.61 -5.39 15.04
C ASP A 15 -5.12 -5.49 15.25
N HIS A 16 -5.86 -5.60 14.15
CA HIS A 16 -7.24 -6.00 14.16
C HIS A 16 -7.49 -6.99 13.03
N ASN A 17 -7.77 -8.24 13.38
CA ASN A 17 -8.01 -9.35 12.45
C ASN A 17 -6.85 -9.57 11.46
N GLY A 18 -5.59 -9.45 11.93
CA GLY A 18 -4.41 -9.66 11.09
C GLY A 18 -4.06 -8.47 10.19
N VAL A 19 -4.72 -7.33 10.39
CA VAL A 19 -4.43 -6.07 9.69
C VAL A 19 -4.00 -5.04 10.71
N ASN A 20 -2.80 -4.48 10.54
CA ASN A 20 -2.32 -3.43 11.42
C ASN A 20 -2.95 -2.07 11.08
N HIS A 21 -3.25 -1.29 12.11
CA HIS A 21 -3.85 0.04 12.03
C HIS A 21 -2.96 1.03 12.76
N VAL A 22 -2.80 2.23 12.22
CA VAL A 22 -2.06 3.33 12.84
C VAL A 22 -3.05 4.38 13.36
N GLU A 23 -2.86 4.83 14.60
CA GLU A 23 -3.75 5.77 15.25
C GLU A 23 -3.35 7.23 14.96
N TYR A 24 -4.34 8.05 14.61
CA TYR A 24 -4.21 9.49 14.37
C TYR A 24 -5.19 10.30 15.21
N GLU A 25 -4.71 11.42 15.74
CA GLU A 25 -5.55 12.46 16.34
C GLU A 25 -5.76 13.62 15.35
N LEU A 26 -6.98 14.16 15.34
CA LEU A 26 -7.31 15.37 14.58
C LEU A 26 -7.08 16.59 15.48
N LEU A 27 -6.25 17.53 15.03
CA LEU A 27 -5.95 18.77 15.75
C LEU A 27 -6.51 19.96 14.99
N ASP A 28 -7.22 20.84 15.69
CA ASP A 28 -7.68 22.11 15.13
C ASP A 28 -6.52 23.13 14.94
N SER A 29 -6.86 24.31 14.44
CA SER A 29 -5.91 25.42 14.25
C SER A 29 -5.21 25.88 15.55
N ALA A 30 -5.81 25.63 16.72
CA ALA A 30 -5.24 25.91 18.04
C ALA A 30 -4.46 24.72 18.62
N GLN A 31 -4.23 23.67 17.82
CA GLN A 31 -3.57 22.42 18.24
C GLN A 31 -4.32 21.67 19.34
N LYS A 32 -5.63 21.92 19.48
CA LYS A 32 -6.49 21.17 20.39
C LYS A 32 -7.09 19.99 19.65
N ARG A 33 -7.17 18.85 20.35
CA ARG A 33 -7.80 17.64 19.80
C ARG A 33 -9.29 17.88 19.55
N VAL A 34 -9.72 17.53 18.34
CA VAL A 34 -11.12 17.34 17.96
C VAL A 34 -11.43 15.86 18.14
N SER A 35 -12.27 15.52 19.13
CA SER A 35 -12.66 14.12 19.36
C SER A 35 -13.49 13.59 18.19
N LEU A 36 -13.17 12.39 17.70
CA LEU A 36 -13.91 11.71 16.65
C LEU A 36 -15.04 10.80 17.16
N ALA A 37 -15.24 10.74 18.47
CA ALA A 37 -16.24 9.86 19.06
C ALA A 37 -17.64 10.27 18.62
N LYS A 38 -18.55 9.31 18.45
CA LYS A 38 -19.95 9.49 18.06
C LYS A 38 -20.73 10.44 18.97
N THR A 39 -20.28 10.63 20.20
CA THR A 39 -20.83 11.61 21.16
C THR A 39 -20.40 13.05 20.88
N ASN A 40 -19.45 13.27 19.96
CA ASN A 40 -18.93 14.58 19.58
C ASN A 40 -19.12 14.89 18.09
N VAL A 41 -19.11 13.88 17.22
CA VAL A 41 -19.25 14.05 15.76
C VAL A 41 -20.57 13.53 15.22
N SER A 42 -21.15 14.27 14.29
CA SER A 42 -22.33 13.86 13.52
C SER A 42 -21.95 12.97 12.33
N SER A 43 -20.81 13.24 11.68
CA SER A 43 -20.34 12.44 10.55
C SER A 43 -18.85 12.64 10.30
N ILE A 44 -18.21 11.59 9.80
CA ILE A 44 -16.85 11.65 9.27
C ILE A 44 -16.91 11.17 7.81
N GLU A 45 -16.29 11.89 6.89
CA GLU A 45 -16.22 11.55 5.47
C GLU A 45 -14.75 11.40 5.06
N LYS A 46 -14.40 10.29 4.41
CA LYS A 46 -13.10 10.00 3.80
C LYS A 46 -13.26 9.95 2.28
N ASP A 47 -12.60 10.85 1.55
CA ASP A 47 -12.71 10.96 0.09
C ASP A 47 -14.18 11.03 -0.42
N GLY A 48 -15.06 11.68 0.35
CA GLY A 48 -16.50 11.78 0.06
C GLY A 48 -17.34 10.57 0.46
N VAL A 49 -16.73 9.52 1.03
CA VAL A 49 -17.43 8.35 1.57
C VAL A 49 -17.60 8.52 3.08
N LYS A 50 -18.86 8.46 3.55
CA LYS A 50 -19.17 8.49 4.99
C LYS A 50 -18.64 7.24 5.68
N ILE A 51 -17.97 7.43 6.82
CA ILE A 51 -17.62 6.37 7.76
C ILE A 51 -18.42 6.58 9.05
N GLU A 52 -18.85 5.48 9.65
CA GLU A 52 -19.67 5.49 10.87
C GLU A 52 -18.78 5.85 12.07
N PRO A 53 -19.10 6.93 12.82
CA PRO A 53 -18.39 7.25 14.05
C PRO A 53 -18.64 6.18 15.12
N ASP A 54 -17.61 5.81 15.85
CA ASP A 54 -17.67 4.87 16.97
C ASP A 54 -17.37 5.58 18.31
N ASP A 55 -17.05 4.85 19.37
CA ASP A 55 -16.74 5.44 20.68
C ASP A 55 -15.28 5.94 20.80
N GLN A 56 -14.47 5.88 19.75
CA GLN A 56 -13.06 6.28 19.76
C GLN A 56 -12.90 7.77 19.48
N GLU A 57 -11.99 8.42 20.20
CA GLU A 57 -11.66 9.83 19.97
C GLU A 57 -10.70 10.06 18.79
N THR A 58 -10.11 8.98 18.28
CA THR A 58 -9.02 8.97 17.29
C THR A 58 -9.39 8.12 16.07
N LEU A 59 -8.69 8.34 14.96
CA LEU A 59 -8.86 7.58 13.74
C LEU A 59 -7.88 6.41 13.71
N TRP A 60 -8.40 5.18 13.58
CA TRP A 60 -7.59 4.00 13.31
C TRP A 60 -7.49 3.75 11.80
N PHE A 61 -6.37 4.14 11.20
CA PHE A 61 -6.16 4.07 9.76
C PHE A 61 -5.45 2.78 9.36
N SER A 62 -6.12 1.97 8.56
CA SER A 62 -5.67 0.62 8.20
C SER A 62 -4.53 0.62 7.19
N GLU A 63 -3.56 -0.29 7.36
CA GLU A 63 -2.45 -0.47 6.43
C GLU A 63 -2.82 -1.08 5.08
N VAL A 64 -4.07 -1.53 4.89
CA VAL A 64 -4.55 -1.95 3.56
C VAL A 64 -4.86 -0.76 2.64
N ASN A 65 -4.99 0.45 3.21
CA ASN A 65 -5.16 1.66 2.41
C ASN A 65 -3.87 1.93 1.62
N THR A 66 -4.01 2.18 0.33
CA THR A 66 -2.89 2.47 -0.57
C THR A 66 -2.24 3.81 -0.23
N THR A 67 -0.94 3.92 -0.51
CA THR A 67 -0.19 5.20 -0.39
C THR A 67 -0.81 6.27 -1.26
N LYS A 68 -1.44 7.27 -0.64
CA LYS A 68 -1.96 8.49 -1.28
C LYS A 68 -2.35 9.52 -0.22
N LYS A 69 -2.81 10.69 -0.70
CA LYS A 69 -3.50 11.66 0.14
C LYS A 69 -4.97 11.28 0.28
N TYR A 70 -5.47 11.26 1.51
CA TYR A 70 -6.88 11.05 1.83
C TYR A 70 -7.46 12.35 2.38
N LYS A 71 -8.56 12.83 1.79
CA LYS A 71 -9.26 14.02 2.28
C LYS A 71 -10.31 13.62 3.31
N PHE A 72 -10.32 14.30 4.45
CA PHE A 72 -11.32 14.09 5.50
C PHE A 72 -12.15 15.35 5.73
N ASN A 73 -13.47 15.16 5.88
CA ASN A 73 -14.39 16.16 6.40
C ASN A 73 -15.06 15.62 7.67
N VAL A 74 -14.93 16.32 8.79
CA VAL A 74 -15.51 15.93 10.08
C VAL A 74 -16.53 16.97 10.49
N LEU A 75 -17.80 16.59 10.54
CA LEU A 75 -18.88 17.45 11.05
C LEU A 75 -19.14 17.11 12.51
N THR A 76 -18.92 18.06 13.39
CA THR A 76 -19.23 17.95 14.82
C THR A 76 -20.74 18.08 15.07
N LEU A 77 -21.23 17.53 16.19
CA LEU A 77 -22.61 17.74 16.64
C LEU A 77 -22.90 19.22 16.96
N ALA A 78 -21.88 20.00 17.26
CA ALA A 78 -21.97 21.45 17.45
C ALA A 78 -22.14 22.24 16.13
N GLY A 79 -22.06 21.57 14.97
CA GLY A 79 -22.21 22.19 13.65
C GLY A 79 -20.92 22.72 13.03
N THR A 80 -19.77 22.59 13.71
CA THR A 80 -18.46 22.92 13.14
C THR A 80 -18.00 21.80 12.22
N THR A 81 -17.56 22.14 11.00
CA THR A 81 -16.94 21.22 10.06
C THR A 81 -15.43 21.43 10.05
N TYR A 82 -14.65 20.37 10.19
CA TYR A 82 -13.20 20.38 10.02
C TYR A 82 -12.80 19.70 8.71
N GLU A 83 -11.86 20.29 7.99
CA GLU A 83 -11.23 19.71 6.79
C GLU A 83 -9.76 19.43 7.06
N ALA A 84 -9.31 18.20 6.76
CA ALA A 84 -7.91 17.77 6.95
C ALA A 84 -7.48 16.75 5.88
N GLU A 85 -6.21 16.82 5.48
CA GLU A 85 -5.61 15.84 4.56
C GLU A 85 -4.63 14.92 5.30
N LEU A 86 -4.80 13.61 5.14
CA LEU A 86 -3.86 12.60 5.62
C LEU A 86 -2.96 12.17 4.47
N ASN A 87 -1.67 12.55 4.53
CA ASN A 87 -0.64 12.06 3.61
C ASN A 87 -0.18 10.66 4.06
N TRP A 88 -0.90 9.62 3.64
CA TRP A 88 -0.65 8.26 4.07
C TRP A 88 0.40 7.55 3.21
N THR A 89 1.35 6.91 3.88
CA THR A 89 2.31 5.98 3.26
C THR A 89 2.09 4.60 3.84
N GLN A 90 1.72 3.65 2.99
CA GLN A 90 1.51 2.26 3.37
C GLN A 90 2.83 1.65 3.89
N PRO A 91 2.90 1.14 5.14
CA PRO A 91 4.15 0.61 5.70
C PRO A 91 4.68 -0.62 4.96
N ASN A 92 3.77 -1.52 4.59
CA ASN A 92 4.05 -2.76 3.85
C ASN A 92 3.17 -2.79 2.60
N PRO A 93 3.50 -2.01 1.55
CA PRO A 93 2.71 -2.04 0.33
C PRO A 93 2.73 -3.45 -0.25
N PRO A 94 1.59 -3.95 -0.80
CA PRO A 94 1.60 -5.20 -1.52
C PRO A 94 2.70 -5.15 -2.56
N LYS A 95 3.49 -6.24 -2.66
CA LYS A 95 4.50 -6.35 -3.70
C LYS A 95 3.79 -6.11 -5.05
N PRO A 96 4.32 -5.24 -5.92
CA PRO A 96 3.70 -5.02 -7.22
C PRO A 96 3.51 -6.37 -7.91
N GLU A 97 2.39 -6.53 -8.62
CA GLU A 97 2.17 -7.72 -9.44
C GLU A 97 3.38 -7.91 -10.36
N PRO A 98 3.93 -9.14 -10.46
CA PRO A 98 5.11 -9.37 -11.27
C PRO A 98 4.81 -8.97 -12.71
N THR A 99 5.64 -8.09 -13.26
CA THR A 99 5.50 -7.69 -14.66
C THR A 99 5.81 -8.86 -15.59
N GLU A 100 5.48 -8.72 -16.87
CA GLU A 100 5.93 -9.69 -17.89
C GLU A 100 7.47 -9.82 -17.85
N TRP A 101 8.18 -8.71 -17.67
CA TRP A 101 9.63 -8.67 -17.49
C TRP A 101 10.10 -9.53 -16.31
N ASP A 102 9.51 -9.33 -15.12
CA ASP A 102 9.88 -10.09 -13.91
C ASP A 102 9.62 -11.58 -14.06
N THR A 103 8.49 -11.93 -14.69
CA THR A 103 8.08 -13.30 -14.95
C THR A 103 9.05 -14.00 -15.90
N LEU A 104 9.41 -13.34 -17.00
CA LEU A 104 10.37 -13.83 -17.99
C LEU A 104 11.76 -14.02 -17.38
N ILE A 105 12.24 -13.06 -16.59
CA ILE A 105 13.53 -13.18 -15.89
C ILE A 105 13.50 -14.38 -14.92
N ALA A 106 12.44 -14.54 -14.14
CA ALA A 106 12.30 -15.65 -13.19
C ALA A 106 12.27 -17.02 -13.90
N GLU A 107 11.54 -17.12 -15.02
CA GLU A 107 11.50 -18.32 -15.85
C GLU A 107 12.90 -18.65 -16.40
N LYS A 108 13.58 -17.67 -17.00
CA LYS A 108 14.94 -17.83 -17.53
C LYS A 108 15.91 -18.32 -16.46
N ILE A 109 15.89 -17.71 -15.27
CA ILE A 109 16.73 -18.11 -14.13
C ILE A 109 16.48 -19.57 -13.75
N THR A 110 15.22 -19.97 -13.71
CA THR A 110 14.82 -21.34 -13.35
C THR A 110 15.32 -22.36 -14.39
N LEU A 111 15.11 -22.07 -15.67
CA LEU A 111 15.60 -22.90 -16.78
C LEU A 111 17.13 -23.00 -16.76
N ALA A 112 17.83 -21.86 -16.60
CA ALA A 112 19.29 -21.82 -16.58
C ALA A 112 19.89 -22.60 -15.41
N LYS A 113 19.30 -22.50 -14.21
CA LYS A 113 19.66 -23.35 -13.05
C LYS A 113 19.41 -24.82 -13.33
N GLY A 114 18.24 -25.16 -13.90
CA GLY A 114 17.88 -26.53 -14.27
C GLY A 114 18.83 -27.15 -15.31
N LEU A 115 19.46 -26.35 -16.15
CA LEU A 115 20.47 -26.76 -17.13
C LEU A 115 21.90 -26.78 -16.57
N GLY A 116 22.14 -26.26 -15.36
CA GLY A 116 23.47 -26.17 -14.75
C GLY A 116 24.36 -25.07 -15.33
N ILE A 117 23.76 -24.10 -16.03
CA ILE A 117 24.46 -22.98 -16.68
C ILE A 117 24.38 -21.67 -15.88
N MET A 118 23.88 -21.73 -14.64
CA MET A 118 23.78 -20.59 -13.73
C MET A 118 24.17 -21.00 -12.31
N GLY A 119 24.98 -20.16 -11.63
CA GLY A 119 25.56 -20.47 -10.32
C GLY A 119 26.86 -21.24 -10.46
N VAL A 120 26.97 -22.42 -9.82
CA VAL A 120 28.11 -23.32 -10.04
C VAL A 120 27.98 -23.92 -11.44
N TRP A 121 28.96 -23.63 -12.29
CA TRP A 121 28.97 -24.10 -13.68
C TRP A 121 29.13 -25.62 -13.75
N ASN A 122 28.01 -26.32 -13.96
CA ASN A 122 27.96 -27.78 -14.13
C ASN A 122 26.90 -28.13 -15.20
N PRO A 123 27.11 -27.73 -16.47
CA PRO A 123 26.10 -27.84 -17.51
C PRO A 123 25.78 -29.30 -17.83
N LYS A 124 24.50 -29.61 -17.98
CA LYS A 124 24.05 -30.93 -18.46
C LYS A 124 24.60 -31.19 -19.87
N GLN A 125 25.06 -32.42 -20.13
CA GLN A 125 25.53 -32.79 -21.47
C GLN A 125 24.43 -32.56 -22.51
N GLY A 126 24.77 -31.91 -23.63
CA GLY A 126 23.81 -31.62 -24.69
C GLY A 126 22.76 -30.57 -24.36
N TYR A 127 22.90 -29.81 -23.25
CA TYR A 127 21.89 -28.82 -22.82
C TYR A 127 21.46 -27.84 -23.93
N LYS A 128 22.36 -27.51 -24.88
CA LYS A 128 22.06 -26.61 -26.00
C LYS A 128 20.99 -27.12 -26.97
N LEU A 129 20.70 -28.43 -26.96
CA LEU A 129 19.68 -29.06 -27.79
C LEU A 129 18.33 -29.24 -27.06
N THR A 130 18.25 -28.80 -25.80
CA THR A 130 17.06 -28.95 -24.96
C THR A 130 16.02 -27.87 -25.25
N LYS A 131 14.75 -28.17 -24.96
CA LYS A 131 13.65 -27.20 -25.10
C LYS A 131 13.83 -26.02 -24.15
N GLU A 132 14.38 -26.27 -22.98
CA GLU A 132 14.70 -25.28 -21.95
C GLU A 132 15.70 -24.24 -22.45
N TYR A 133 16.73 -24.68 -23.19
CA TYR A 133 17.71 -23.77 -23.78
C TYR A 133 17.12 -22.92 -24.92
N SER A 134 16.25 -23.52 -25.75
CA SER A 134 15.49 -22.77 -26.76
C SER A 134 14.58 -21.73 -26.12
N ARG A 135 13.87 -22.10 -25.05
CA ARG A 135 12.98 -21.20 -24.31
C ARG A 135 13.73 -20.01 -23.69
N ILE A 136 14.92 -20.23 -23.13
CA ILE A 136 15.79 -19.15 -22.66
C ILE A 136 16.09 -18.15 -23.79
N SER A 137 16.37 -18.66 -24.99
CA SER A 137 16.67 -17.81 -26.15
C SER A 137 15.45 -17.01 -26.64
N GLU A 138 14.25 -17.57 -26.54
CA GLU A 138 12.99 -16.86 -26.81
C GLU A 138 12.72 -15.76 -25.77
N ILE A 139 12.93 -16.08 -24.49
CA ILE A 139 12.82 -15.11 -23.39
C ILE A 139 13.79 -13.95 -23.61
N ASP A 140 15.04 -14.21 -24.02
CA ASP A 140 16.03 -13.16 -24.27
C ASP A 140 15.59 -12.19 -25.37
N LYS A 141 14.96 -12.69 -26.44
CA LYS A 141 14.36 -11.84 -27.48
C LYS A 141 13.21 -11.01 -26.92
N ARG A 142 12.31 -11.64 -26.15
CA ARG A 142 11.14 -10.97 -25.58
C ARG A 142 11.52 -9.86 -24.60
N LEU A 143 12.52 -10.12 -23.75
CA LEU A 143 13.10 -9.09 -22.89
C LEU A 143 13.66 -7.94 -23.75
N TRP A 144 14.40 -8.23 -24.81
CA TRP A 144 14.92 -7.18 -25.68
C TRP A 144 13.83 -6.31 -26.33
N GLU A 145 12.64 -6.87 -26.61
CA GLU A 145 11.49 -6.11 -27.10
C GLU A 145 10.87 -5.21 -26.02
N LEU A 146 10.83 -5.65 -24.77
CA LEU A 146 10.25 -4.89 -23.65
C LEU A 146 11.09 -3.67 -23.22
N VAL A 147 12.35 -3.57 -23.64
CA VAL A 147 13.28 -2.45 -23.31
C VAL A 147 13.26 -1.32 -24.35
N LYS A 148 12.62 -1.54 -25.50
CA LYS A 148 12.52 -0.55 -26.59
C LYS A 148 11.30 0.34 -26.44
#